data_AF-A0A974YV01-F1
#
_entry.id   AF-A0A974YV01-F1
#
_cell.length_a   1.000
_cell.length_b   1.000
_cell.length_c   1.000
_cell.angle_alpha   90.00
_cell.angle_beta   90.00
_cell.angle_gamma   90.00
#
_symmetry.space_group_name_H-M   'P 1'
#
loop_
_entity.id
_entity.type
_entity.pdbx_description
1 polymer ?
#
loop_
_entity_poly.entity_id
_entity_poly.type
_entity_poly.pdbx_seq_one_letter_code
_entity_poly.pdbx_strand_id
1 'polypeptide(L)'
;MKTNFSLTFIFLLGILTSCYSQSEKAVKKDTIAAPFWTLEKAKKMASDFNSPAKWDTKTLEMEIENLEAYPPMDFPLYTSPFPTPDYESPGNGNGSIEIEIGGKKIIGQTVIIGRGEHSEYLFQNLNDAYITYFTILTIADGMDTENPVLATSRNHPHYLSQGSLNTSSKSRVDWVATQFADKNAYGIVNTRIFDLRIGRLILVAPQKDGSIRFYQTEAPTMNAEEREKFIENLKTEPKVIEFFNNENNI
;
A
#
# COMPACT_ATOMS: atom_id res chain seq x y z
N MET A 1 59.71 -58.01 -6.20
CA MET A 1 61.13 -57.61 -6.10
C MET A 1 61.40 -56.58 -7.19
N LYS A 2 61.77 -55.35 -6.80
CA LYS A 2 62.59 -54.33 -7.51
C LYS A 2 62.45 -54.22 -9.05
N THR A 3 61.77 -53.19 -9.58
CA THR A 3 62.24 -51.82 -9.97
C THR A 3 62.86 -51.69 -11.37
N ASN A 4 62.36 -50.67 -12.09
CA ASN A 4 63.05 -49.72 -13.01
C ASN A 4 63.47 -50.23 -14.41
N PHE A 5 63.46 -49.46 -15.51
CA PHE A 5 63.46 -48.01 -15.72
C PHE A 5 63.05 -47.65 -17.17
N SER A 6 62.29 -46.56 -17.32
CA SER A 6 62.29 -45.48 -18.34
C SER A 6 62.64 -45.73 -19.82
N LEU A 7 61.72 -45.34 -20.72
CA LEU A 7 62.07 -44.66 -21.97
C LEU A 7 61.02 -43.62 -22.38
N THR A 8 61.55 -42.48 -22.75
CA THR A 8 61.02 -41.15 -23.10
C THR A 8 60.04 -41.13 -24.28
N PHE A 9 58.97 -40.32 -24.19
CA PHE A 9 58.33 -39.75 -25.38
C PHE A 9 58.01 -38.27 -25.17
N ILE A 10 58.58 -37.46 -26.05
CA ILE A 10 58.46 -35.99 -26.12
C ILE A 10 57.14 -35.68 -26.83
N PHE A 11 56.24 -34.96 -26.18
CA PHE A 11 55.03 -34.42 -26.83
C PHE A 11 55.24 -32.94 -27.15
N LEU A 12 55.10 -32.61 -28.44
CA LEU A 12 55.27 -31.27 -29.00
C LEU A 12 54.27 -30.27 -28.42
N LEU A 13 54.79 -29.11 -28.03
CA LEU A 13 54.06 -27.93 -27.58
C LEU A 13 53.44 -27.22 -28.79
N GLY A 14 52.12 -27.28 -28.94
CA GLY A 14 51.36 -26.47 -29.89
C GLY A 14 50.96 -25.15 -29.26
N ILE A 15 51.62 -24.07 -29.67
CA ILE A 15 51.27 -22.69 -29.32
C ILE A 15 50.02 -22.31 -30.11
N LEU A 16 48.88 -22.14 -29.43
CA LEU A 16 47.73 -21.40 -29.96
C LEU A 16 47.57 -20.11 -29.15
N THR A 17 48.05 -19.03 -29.75
CA THR A 17 47.75 -17.66 -29.34
C THR A 17 46.28 -17.37 -29.57
N SER A 18 45.47 -17.44 -28.51
CA SER A 18 44.17 -16.77 -28.48
C SER A 18 44.36 -15.44 -27.76
N CYS A 19 44.51 -14.37 -28.53
CA CYS A 19 44.25 -13.02 -28.04
C CYS A 19 42.78 -12.96 -27.63
N TYR A 20 42.53 -13.14 -26.34
CA TYR A 20 41.25 -12.80 -25.74
C TYR A 20 41.18 -11.26 -25.75
N SER A 21 40.60 -10.69 -26.82
CA SER A 21 40.17 -9.29 -26.79
C SER A 21 39.05 -9.20 -25.78
N GLN A 22 39.42 -8.85 -24.55
CA GLN A 22 38.47 -8.46 -23.53
C GLN A 22 37.85 -7.16 -24.03
N SER A 23 36.73 -7.27 -24.74
CA SER A 23 35.88 -6.12 -24.98
C SER A 23 35.41 -5.69 -23.59
N GLU A 24 35.98 -4.61 -23.07
CA GLU A 24 35.36 -3.85 -22.00
C GLU A 24 33.99 -3.42 -22.53
N LYS A 25 32.97 -4.25 -22.27
CA LYS A 25 31.60 -3.80 -22.34
C LYS A 25 31.52 -2.72 -21.28
N ALA A 26 31.53 -1.47 -21.74
CA ALA A 26 31.20 -0.32 -20.93
C ALA A 26 29.91 -0.67 -20.18
N VAL A 27 30.05 -0.97 -18.88
CA VAL A 27 28.92 -1.06 -17.98
C VAL A 27 28.29 0.31 -18.05
N LYS A 28 27.12 0.41 -18.71
CA LYS A 28 26.27 1.59 -18.59
C LYS A 28 26.13 1.81 -17.09
N LYS A 29 26.76 2.88 -16.60
CA LYS A 29 26.56 3.34 -15.25
C LYS A 29 25.10 3.76 -15.25
N ASP A 30 24.23 2.88 -14.79
CA ASP A 30 22.84 3.24 -14.56
C ASP A 30 22.89 4.43 -13.62
N THR A 31 22.61 5.60 -14.18
CA THR A 31 22.45 6.82 -13.40
C THR A 31 21.24 6.55 -12.53
N ILE A 32 21.48 6.11 -11.29
CA ILE A 32 20.43 5.96 -10.29
C ILE A 32 19.85 7.37 -10.14
N ALA A 33 18.67 7.57 -10.72
CA ALA A 33 17.95 8.81 -10.57
C ALA A 33 17.81 9.09 -9.07
N ALA A 34 18.18 10.31 -8.66
CA ALA A 34 18.06 10.69 -7.27
C ALA A 34 16.61 10.48 -6.80
N PRO A 35 16.39 9.93 -5.58
CA PRO A 35 15.04 9.72 -5.09
C PRO A 35 14.29 11.05 -5.00
N PHE A 36 13.02 11.03 -5.42
CA PHE A 36 12.17 12.23 -5.35
C PHE A 36 12.08 12.77 -3.93
N TRP A 37 11.86 11.89 -2.95
CA TRP A 37 11.84 12.24 -1.53
C TRP A 37 13.19 11.97 -0.89
N THR A 38 13.72 12.97 -0.18
CA THR A 38 15.02 12.90 0.51
C THR A 38 14.86 13.27 1.97
N LEU A 39 15.84 12.90 2.80
CA LEU A 39 15.86 13.31 4.20
C LEU A 39 15.87 14.84 4.35
N GLU A 40 16.51 15.58 3.44
CA GLU A 40 16.49 17.05 3.48
C GLU A 40 15.10 17.62 3.16
N LYS A 41 14.35 17.03 2.22
CA LYS A 41 12.93 17.39 2.00
C LYS A 41 12.08 17.07 3.23
N ALA A 42 12.30 15.92 3.87
CA ALA A 42 11.60 15.54 5.10
C ALA A 42 11.90 16.51 6.27
N LYS A 43 13.17 16.91 6.47
CA LYS A 43 13.57 17.91 7.47
C LYS A 43 12.93 19.26 7.20
N LYS A 44 12.92 19.70 5.93
CA LYS A 44 12.26 20.94 5.53
C LYS A 44 10.76 20.88 5.84
N MET A 45 10.08 19.79 5.45
CA MET A 45 8.66 19.60 5.76
C MET A 45 8.41 19.69 7.26
N ALA A 46 9.15 18.96 8.08
CA ALA A 46 9.03 19.03 9.55
C ALA A 46 9.26 20.45 10.10
N SER A 47 10.22 21.19 9.54
CA SER A 47 10.44 22.60 9.91
C SER A 47 9.27 23.49 9.51
N ASP A 48 8.64 23.24 8.36
CA ASP A 48 7.53 24.05 7.85
C ASP A 48 6.26 23.83 8.68
N PHE A 49 6.00 22.59 9.11
CA PHE A 49 4.94 22.26 10.06
C PHE A 49 5.10 23.00 11.41
N ASN A 50 6.34 23.29 11.81
CA ASN A 50 6.64 24.03 13.04
C ASN A 50 6.75 25.55 12.84
N SER A 51 6.35 26.08 11.68
CA SER A 51 6.48 27.50 11.34
C SER A 51 5.11 28.16 11.16
N PRO A 52 4.60 28.91 12.16
CA PRO A 52 3.31 29.60 12.07
C PRO A 52 3.14 30.50 10.84
N ALA A 53 4.23 31.12 10.37
CA ALA A 53 4.23 31.95 9.17
C ALA A 53 3.96 31.19 7.85
N LYS A 54 3.97 29.85 7.87
CA LYS A 54 3.70 29.00 6.70
C LYS A 54 2.35 28.30 6.76
N TRP A 55 1.68 28.34 7.91
CA TRP A 55 0.44 27.62 8.11
C TRP A 55 -0.68 28.21 7.26
N ASP A 56 -1.46 27.33 6.67
CA ASP A 56 -2.76 27.70 6.11
C ASP A 56 -3.76 27.89 7.27
N THR A 57 -3.78 29.10 7.81
CA THR A 57 -4.65 29.46 8.93
C THR A 57 -6.12 29.42 8.54
N LYS A 58 -6.44 29.72 7.28
CA LYS A 58 -7.82 29.71 6.79
C LYS A 58 -8.41 28.30 6.80
N THR A 59 -7.65 27.31 6.33
CA THR A 59 -8.12 25.92 6.37
C THR A 59 -8.18 25.39 7.81
N LEU A 60 -7.22 25.77 8.66
CA LEU A 60 -7.27 25.40 10.08
C LEU A 60 -8.52 25.95 10.79
N GLU A 61 -8.84 27.23 10.61
CA GLU A 61 -10.03 27.87 11.21
C GLU A 61 -11.32 27.18 10.76
N MET A 62 -11.45 26.94 9.45
CA MET A 62 -12.60 26.21 8.89
C MET A 62 -12.78 24.82 9.52
N GLU A 63 -11.69 24.08 9.74
CA GLU A 63 -11.76 22.75 10.35
C GLU A 63 -12.11 22.80 11.83
N ILE A 64 -11.64 23.80 12.57
CA ILE A 64 -12.02 24.03 13.97
C ILE A 64 -13.52 24.31 14.06
N GLU A 65 -14.05 25.18 13.19
CA GLU A 65 -15.49 25.45 13.11
C GLU A 65 -16.29 24.20 12.72
N ASN A 66 -15.78 23.39 11.78
CA ASN A 66 -16.43 22.15 11.37
C ASN A 66 -16.52 21.11 12.49
N LEU A 67 -15.55 21.05 13.42
CA LEU A 67 -15.63 20.15 14.56
C LEU A 67 -16.82 20.48 15.49
N GLU A 68 -17.19 21.75 15.60
CA GLU A 68 -18.34 22.16 16.42
C GLU A 68 -19.66 21.74 15.76
N ALA A 69 -19.73 21.80 14.43
CA ALA A 69 -20.93 21.47 13.66
C ALA A 69 -21.09 19.96 13.41
N TYR A 70 -19.98 19.24 13.25
CA TYR A 70 -19.95 17.83 12.88
C TYR A 70 -19.10 17.05 13.88
N PRO A 71 -19.72 16.40 14.89
CA PRO A 71 -18.97 15.63 15.85
C PRO A 71 -18.19 14.51 15.14
N PRO A 72 -16.99 14.18 15.63
CA PRO A 72 -16.13 13.19 14.98
C PRO A 72 -16.79 11.81 14.98
N MET A 73 -16.70 11.14 13.83
CA MET A 73 -17.04 9.73 13.72
C MET A 73 -16.08 8.87 14.56
N ASP A 74 -16.53 7.66 14.87
CA ASP A 74 -15.74 6.66 15.59
C ASP A 74 -14.64 6.08 14.68
N PHE A 75 -13.54 6.82 14.53
CA PHE A 75 -12.37 6.39 13.78
C PHE A 75 -11.33 5.68 14.67
N PRO A 76 -10.47 4.81 14.10
CA PRO A 76 -9.36 4.21 14.84
C PRO A 76 -8.40 5.25 15.46
N LEU A 77 -8.14 6.33 14.74
CA LEU A 77 -7.40 7.50 15.22
C LEU A 77 -8.34 8.70 15.28
N TYR A 78 -8.43 9.32 16.46
CA TYR A 78 -9.20 10.53 16.65
C TYR A 78 -8.69 11.65 15.72
N THR A 79 -9.59 12.23 14.94
CA THR A 79 -9.23 13.27 13.96
C THR A 79 -9.39 14.64 14.60
N SER A 80 -8.28 15.35 14.78
CA SER A 80 -8.26 16.73 15.26
C SER A 80 -7.63 17.63 14.18
N PRO A 81 -8.15 18.84 13.97
CA PRO A 81 -7.47 19.87 13.19
C PRO A 81 -6.10 20.16 13.78
N PHE A 82 -5.10 20.28 12.91
CA PHE A 82 -3.75 20.68 13.28
C PHE A 82 -3.18 21.55 12.15
N PRO A 83 -2.33 22.53 12.45
CA PRO A 83 -1.79 23.42 11.42
C PRO A 83 -0.99 22.63 10.36
N THR A 84 -1.26 22.94 9.10
CA THR A 84 -0.49 22.43 7.96
C THR A 84 0.10 23.60 7.18
N PRO A 85 1.32 23.50 6.64
CA PRO A 85 1.81 24.45 5.65
C PRO A 85 0.85 24.53 4.45
N ASP A 86 0.85 25.64 3.72
CA ASP A 86 0.14 25.71 2.43
C ASP A 86 0.70 24.69 1.42
N TYR A 87 -0.16 23.96 0.73
CA TYR A 87 0.21 22.93 -0.25
C TYR A 87 -0.87 22.71 -1.32
N GLU A 88 -0.42 22.29 -2.50
CA GLU A 88 -1.30 21.82 -3.58
C GLU A 88 -1.32 20.29 -3.60
N SER A 89 -2.50 19.69 -3.45
CA SER A 89 -2.66 18.24 -3.49
C SER A 89 -3.39 17.80 -4.77
N PRO A 90 -2.96 16.72 -5.43
CA PRO A 90 -3.69 16.12 -6.55
C PRO A 90 -5.02 15.46 -6.13
N GLY A 91 -5.38 15.55 -4.84
CA GLY A 91 -6.58 14.95 -4.29
C GLY A 91 -6.38 13.51 -3.81
N ASN A 92 -7.33 13.06 -3.02
CA ASN A 92 -7.42 11.72 -2.46
C ASN A 92 -8.87 11.46 -2.06
N GLY A 93 -9.21 10.19 -1.84
CA GLY A 93 -10.58 9.84 -1.49
C GLY A 93 -10.72 8.38 -1.13
N ASN A 94 -11.96 7.95 -0.98
CA ASN A 94 -12.32 6.58 -0.66
C ASN A 94 -13.62 6.18 -1.35
N GLY A 95 -13.87 4.88 -1.39
CA GLY A 95 -15.11 4.32 -1.92
C GLY A 95 -15.45 2.99 -1.28
N SER A 96 -16.74 2.76 -1.06
CA SER A 96 -17.24 1.52 -0.47
C SER A 96 -17.33 0.39 -1.51
N ILE A 97 -17.16 -0.85 -1.04
CA ILE A 97 -17.39 -2.07 -1.82
C ILE A 97 -18.46 -2.90 -1.12
N GLU A 98 -19.39 -3.44 -1.90
CA GLU A 98 -20.26 -4.53 -1.48
C GLU A 98 -20.29 -5.58 -2.60
N ILE A 99 -20.02 -6.84 -2.25
CA ILE A 99 -19.93 -7.94 -3.20
C ILE A 99 -20.29 -9.27 -2.52
N GLU A 100 -20.80 -10.23 -3.29
CA GLU A 100 -20.98 -11.60 -2.82
C GLU A 100 -19.83 -12.49 -3.29
N ILE A 101 -19.17 -13.19 -2.37
CA ILE A 101 -18.09 -14.15 -2.67
C ILE A 101 -18.42 -15.47 -1.97
N GLY A 102 -18.55 -16.56 -2.74
CA GLY A 102 -18.84 -17.89 -2.20
C GLY A 102 -20.10 -17.93 -1.32
N GLY A 103 -21.15 -17.17 -1.67
CA GLY A 103 -22.40 -17.08 -0.92
C GLY A 103 -22.35 -16.22 0.34
N LYS A 104 -21.21 -15.55 0.62
CA LYS A 104 -21.07 -14.61 1.75
C LYS A 104 -21.15 -13.17 1.25
N LYS A 105 -21.89 -12.32 1.97
CA LYS A 105 -21.85 -10.87 1.78
C LYS A 105 -20.51 -10.34 2.29
N ILE A 106 -19.74 -9.73 1.41
CA ILE A 106 -18.45 -9.10 1.68
C ILE A 106 -18.62 -7.60 1.50
N ILE A 107 -18.15 -6.84 2.49
CA ILE A 107 -18.09 -5.37 2.41
C ILE A 107 -16.65 -4.91 2.51
N GLY A 108 -16.39 -3.68 2.08
CA GLY A 108 -15.05 -3.14 2.15
C GLY A 108 -14.94 -1.68 1.83
N GLN A 109 -13.71 -1.21 1.87
CA GLN A 109 -13.33 0.16 1.54
C GLN A 109 -12.14 0.15 0.59
N THR A 110 -12.11 1.14 -0.28
CA THR A 110 -11.00 1.47 -1.18
C THR A 110 -10.51 2.86 -0.86
N VAL A 111 -9.22 3.09 -1.07
CA VAL A 111 -8.61 4.40 -0.90
C VAL A 111 -7.85 4.75 -2.16
N ILE A 112 -8.13 5.95 -2.66
CA ILE A 112 -7.56 6.48 -3.89
C ILE A 112 -6.63 7.67 -3.62
N ILE A 113 -5.66 7.83 -4.51
CA ILE A 113 -4.75 8.98 -4.55
C ILE A 113 -4.73 9.53 -5.97
N GLY A 114 -4.73 10.87 -6.08
CA GLY A 114 -4.64 11.56 -7.36
C GLY A 114 -3.22 11.59 -7.91
N ARG A 115 -3.12 11.75 -9.23
CA ARG A 115 -1.86 11.84 -9.96
C ARG A 115 -1.19 13.20 -9.73
N GLY A 116 0.05 13.16 -9.24
CA GLY A 116 0.90 14.34 -9.05
C GLY A 116 2.36 13.95 -9.02
N GLU A 117 3.25 14.95 -8.89
CA GLU A 117 4.71 14.77 -8.97
C GLU A 117 5.24 13.68 -8.03
N HIS A 118 4.69 13.59 -6.81
CA HIS A 118 5.10 12.61 -5.79
C HIS A 118 4.40 11.26 -5.90
N SER A 119 3.29 11.14 -6.64
CA SER A 119 2.51 9.90 -6.76
C SER A 119 2.59 9.24 -8.15
N GLU A 120 3.20 9.90 -9.13
CA GLU A 120 3.28 9.44 -10.54
C GLU A 120 3.79 7.99 -10.67
N TYR A 121 4.74 7.59 -9.83
CA TYR A 121 5.31 6.24 -9.84
C TYR A 121 4.27 5.14 -9.57
N LEU A 122 3.13 5.46 -8.94
CA LEU A 122 2.05 4.51 -8.67
C LEU A 122 1.20 4.21 -9.91
N PHE A 123 1.24 5.09 -10.92
CA PHE A 123 0.39 4.99 -12.10
C PHE A 123 0.97 4.09 -13.18
N GLN A 124 2.26 3.70 -13.14
CA GLN A 124 2.85 2.67 -14.02
C GLN A 124 2.45 2.76 -15.52
N ASN A 125 2.39 3.97 -16.06
CA ASN A 125 1.95 4.31 -17.45
C ASN A 125 0.44 4.28 -17.73
N LEU A 126 -0.41 4.08 -16.73
CA LEU A 126 -1.83 4.38 -16.82
C LEU A 126 -2.02 5.87 -17.16
N ASN A 127 -3.17 6.25 -17.70
CA ASN A 127 -3.52 7.65 -18.02
C ASN A 127 -4.62 8.21 -17.10
N ASP A 128 -4.96 7.50 -16.03
CA ASP A 128 -5.99 7.86 -15.07
C ASP A 128 -5.58 8.99 -14.13
N ALA A 129 -6.54 9.84 -13.75
CA ALA A 129 -6.30 10.89 -12.76
C ALA A 129 -6.14 10.35 -11.32
N TYR A 130 -6.69 9.16 -11.04
CA TYR A 130 -6.68 8.54 -9.72
C TYR A 130 -6.33 7.06 -9.79
N ILE A 131 -5.69 6.56 -8.73
CA ILE A 131 -5.36 5.15 -8.57
C ILE A 131 -5.78 4.68 -7.18
N THR A 132 -6.23 3.43 -7.09
CA THR A 132 -6.47 2.75 -5.82
C THR A 132 -5.14 2.26 -5.28
N TYR A 133 -4.77 2.70 -4.07
CA TYR A 133 -3.52 2.29 -3.41
C TYR A 133 -3.74 1.35 -2.22
N PHE A 134 -4.97 1.23 -1.74
CA PHE A 134 -5.34 0.32 -0.67
C PHE A 134 -6.80 -0.12 -0.79
N THR A 135 -7.05 -1.40 -0.56
CA THR A 135 -8.37 -2.01 -0.47
C THR A 135 -8.41 -2.95 0.73
N ILE A 136 -9.50 -2.93 1.48
CA ILE A 136 -9.76 -3.87 2.57
C ILE A 136 -11.16 -4.45 2.43
N LEU A 137 -11.29 -5.76 2.56
CA LEU A 137 -12.54 -6.51 2.46
C LEU A 137 -12.75 -7.37 3.71
N THR A 138 -13.99 -7.46 4.19
CA THR A 138 -14.38 -8.31 5.32
C THR A 138 -15.77 -8.91 5.12
N ILE A 139 -16.06 -9.99 5.84
CA ILE A 139 -17.39 -10.61 5.89
C ILE A 139 -18.36 -9.67 6.62
N ALA A 140 -19.53 -9.41 6.04
CA ALA A 140 -20.63 -8.74 6.72
C ALA A 140 -21.50 -9.76 7.46
N ASP A 141 -21.78 -9.53 8.75
CA ASP A 141 -22.60 -10.42 9.59
C ASP A 141 -24.01 -9.87 9.87
N GLY A 142 -24.43 -8.84 9.13
CA GLY A 142 -25.76 -8.26 9.23
C GLY A 142 -25.93 -7.22 10.34
N MET A 143 -24.86 -6.79 11.02
CA MET A 143 -24.93 -5.57 11.83
C MET A 143 -25.10 -4.32 10.94
N ASP A 144 -26.16 -3.57 11.18
CA ASP A 144 -26.41 -2.26 10.54
C ASP A 144 -25.69 -1.16 11.34
N THR A 145 -24.37 -1.17 11.23
CA THR A 145 -23.49 -0.19 11.88
C THR A 145 -22.70 0.57 10.84
N GLU A 146 -22.55 1.87 11.05
CA GLU A 146 -21.79 2.75 10.17
C GLU A 146 -20.35 2.25 10.03
N ASN A 147 -19.79 2.34 8.82
CA ASN A 147 -18.42 1.95 8.50
C ASN A 147 -17.61 3.21 8.19
N PRO A 148 -17.16 3.96 9.22
CA PRO A 148 -16.52 5.24 9.02
C PRO A 148 -15.23 5.06 8.23
N VAL A 149 -15.00 5.97 7.28
CA VAL A 149 -13.81 5.98 6.44
C VAL A 149 -13.38 7.42 6.17
N LEU A 150 -12.06 7.64 6.22
CA LEU A 150 -11.45 8.93 5.96
C LEU A 150 -10.19 8.72 5.15
N ALA A 151 -10.04 9.51 4.08
CA ALA A 151 -8.77 9.72 3.41
C ALA A 151 -8.37 11.19 3.62
N THR A 152 -7.16 11.44 4.12
CA THR A 152 -6.66 12.79 4.37
C THR A 152 -5.36 13.09 3.64
N SER A 153 -5.29 14.28 3.05
CA SER A 153 -4.07 14.85 2.46
C SER A 153 -3.35 15.82 3.38
N ARG A 154 -3.76 15.96 4.65
CA ARG A 154 -3.16 16.88 5.63
C ARG A 154 -1.69 16.59 5.96
N ASN A 155 -1.19 15.44 5.50
CA ASN A 155 0.21 15.04 5.62
C ASN A 155 0.95 15.16 4.28
N HIS A 156 0.40 15.86 3.27
CA HIS A 156 0.95 15.92 1.92
C HIS A 156 2.46 16.27 1.94
N PRO A 157 3.31 15.54 1.19
CA PRO A 157 2.98 14.54 0.16
C PRO A 157 2.80 13.11 0.68
N HIS A 158 2.65 12.90 1.99
CA HIS A 158 2.25 11.63 2.58
C HIS A 158 0.72 11.55 2.68
N TYR A 159 0.17 10.38 2.38
CA TYR A 159 -1.27 10.14 2.43
C TYR A 159 -1.57 9.16 3.54
N LEU A 160 -2.54 9.53 4.37
CA LEU A 160 -3.08 8.67 5.41
C LEU A 160 -4.55 8.46 5.14
N SER A 161 -4.99 7.23 5.32
CA SER A 161 -6.39 6.87 5.38
C SER A 161 -6.63 5.96 6.55
N GLN A 162 -7.85 5.98 7.04
CA GLN A 162 -8.26 5.13 8.13
C GLN A 162 -9.74 4.84 8.04
N GLY A 163 -10.16 3.81 8.75
CA GLY A 163 -11.57 3.52 8.88
C GLY A 163 -11.82 2.26 9.69
N SER A 164 -13.10 1.93 9.74
CA SER A 164 -13.57 0.77 10.47
C SER A 164 -14.64 0.05 9.66
N LEU A 165 -14.56 -1.28 9.66
CA LEU A 165 -15.62 -2.14 9.16
C LEU A 165 -16.25 -2.83 10.38
N ASN A 166 -17.43 -2.36 10.76
CA ASN A 166 -18.18 -2.82 11.91
C ASN A 166 -19.04 -4.01 11.49
N THR A 167 -18.42 -5.19 11.45
CA THR A 167 -19.06 -6.41 10.96
C THR A 167 -19.09 -7.52 12.00
N SER A 168 -18.84 -7.21 13.27
CA SER A 168 -19.08 -8.13 14.37
C SER A 168 -19.22 -7.39 15.68
N SER A 169 -20.14 -7.85 16.53
CA SER A 169 -20.25 -7.41 17.92
C SER A 169 -19.02 -7.79 18.77
N LYS A 170 -18.22 -8.76 18.31
CA LYS A 170 -17.02 -9.24 19.01
C LYS A 170 -15.72 -8.67 18.48
N SER A 171 -15.68 -8.30 17.20
CA SER A 171 -14.45 -7.92 16.52
C SER A 171 -14.72 -6.91 15.41
N ARG A 172 -14.57 -5.63 15.74
CA ARG A 172 -14.50 -4.53 14.78
C ARG A 172 -13.19 -4.63 13.99
N VAL A 173 -13.25 -4.39 12.68
CA VAL A 173 -12.06 -4.35 11.82
C VAL A 173 -11.59 -2.91 11.68
N ASP A 174 -10.57 -2.54 12.44
CA ASP A 174 -9.97 -1.21 12.40
C ASP A 174 -8.74 -1.19 11.54
N TRP A 175 -8.61 -0.17 10.70
CA TRP A 175 -7.49 -0.06 9.79
C TRP A 175 -6.97 1.36 9.61
N VAL A 176 -5.67 1.45 9.36
CA VAL A 176 -4.97 2.65 8.91
C VAL A 176 -4.09 2.24 7.73
N ALA A 177 -4.13 2.99 6.63
CA ALA A 177 -3.27 2.77 5.48
C ALA A 177 -2.54 4.06 5.10
N THR A 178 -1.27 3.91 4.76
CA THR A 178 -0.38 5.02 4.45
C THR A 178 0.34 4.81 3.13
N GLN A 179 0.49 5.90 2.37
CA GLN A 179 1.34 5.96 1.19
C GLN A 179 2.30 7.15 1.35
N PHE A 180 3.59 6.85 1.49
CA PHE A 180 4.63 7.85 1.65
C PHE A 180 5.25 8.23 0.30
N ALA A 181 5.75 9.47 0.21
CA ALA A 181 6.41 10.02 -0.98
C ALA A 181 7.78 9.38 -1.27
N ASP A 182 8.37 8.67 -0.31
CA ASP A 182 9.56 7.84 -0.48
C ASP A 182 9.25 6.43 -1.04
N LYS A 183 8.00 6.23 -1.49
CA LYS A 183 7.46 4.99 -2.05
C LYS A 183 7.17 3.89 -1.03
N ASN A 184 7.45 4.10 0.26
CA ASN A 184 7.02 3.16 1.30
C ASN A 184 5.50 3.23 1.49
N ALA A 185 4.88 2.10 1.78
CA ALA A 185 3.43 2.00 1.95
C ALA A 185 3.10 0.90 2.95
N TYR A 186 2.27 1.23 3.95
CA TYR A 186 1.95 0.32 5.04
C TYR A 186 0.47 0.37 5.39
N GLY A 187 -0.07 -0.81 5.68
CA GLY A 187 -1.39 -0.98 6.29
C GLY A 187 -1.22 -1.51 7.71
N ILE A 188 -2.04 -1.02 8.63
CA ILE A 188 -2.17 -1.55 9.98
C ILE A 188 -3.63 -1.96 10.11
N VAL A 189 -3.91 -3.25 10.33
CA VAL A 189 -5.27 -3.75 10.53
C VAL A 189 -5.32 -4.50 11.85
N ASN A 190 -6.14 -4.03 12.80
CA ASN A 190 -6.21 -4.53 14.17
C ASN A 190 -4.82 -4.82 14.76
N THR A 191 -3.92 -3.84 14.71
CA THR A 191 -2.51 -3.89 15.19
C THR A 191 -1.54 -4.75 14.37
N ARG A 192 -1.98 -5.53 13.38
CA ARG A 192 -1.08 -6.24 12.46
C ARG A 192 -0.59 -5.31 11.36
N ILE A 193 0.72 -5.27 11.14
CA ILE A 193 1.38 -4.46 10.10
C ILE A 193 1.47 -5.26 8.80
N PHE A 194 1.17 -4.60 7.68
CA PHE A 194 1.26 -5.11 6.32
C PHE A 194 2.11 -4.17 5.47
N ASP A 195 3.01 -4.75 4.67
CA ASP A 195 3.77 -4.02 3.67
C ASP A 195 2.96 -3.96 2.36
N LEU A 196 2.39 -2.80 2.05
CA LEU A 196 1.50 -2.64 0.90
C LEU A 196 2.27 -2.61 -0.44
N ARG A 197 3.60 -2.70 -0.41
CA ARG A 197 4.41 -2.90 -1.61
C ARG A 197 4.36 -4.35 -2.09
N ILE A 198 4.03 -5.29 -1.21
CA ILE A 198 3.83 -6.72 -1.53
C ILE A 198 2.46 -6.91 -2.19
N GLY A 199 1.44 -6.22 -1.69
CA GLY A 199 0.15 -6.12 -2.35
C GLY A 199 -0.86 -5.32 -1.53
N ARG A 200 -1.86 -4.77 -2.23
CA ARG A 200 -2.66 -3.63 -1.76
C ARG A 200 -4.08 -3.98 -1.39
N LEU A 201 -4.44 -5.25 -1.42
CA LEU A 201 -5.74 -5.74 -0.99
C LEU A 201 -5.58 -6.71 0.18
N ILE A 202 -6.22 -6.38 1.30
CA ILE A 202 -6.24 -7.19 2.51
C ILE A 202 -7.65 -7.75 2.71
N LEU A 203 -7.76 -9.07 2.79
CA LEU A 203 -8.97 -9.74 3.25
C LEU A 203 -8.89 -9.97 4.76
N VAL A 204 -10.00 -9.74 5.42
CA VAL A 204 -10.15 -9.90 6.87
C VAL A 204 -11.33 -10.82 7.15
N ALA A 205 -11.13 -11.79 8.03
CA ALA A 205 -12.19 -12.68 8.48
C ALA A 205 -12.20 -12.71 10.01
N PRO A 206 -13.10 -11.94 10.65
CA PRO A 206 -13.34 -12.08 12.08
C PRO A 206 -13.91 -13.47 12.41
N GLN A 207 -13.47 -14.04 13.52
CA GLN A 207 -13.81 -15.39 13.95
C GLN A 207 -14.83 -15.37 15.09
N LYS A 208 -15.60 -16.45 15.24
CA LYS A 208 -16.58 -16.64 16.33
C LYS A 208 -15.95 -16.56 17.73
N ASP A 209 -14.67 -16.89 17.85
CA ASP A 209 -13.88 -16.82 19.10
C ASP A 209 -13.33 -15.41 19.41
N GLY A 210 -13.57 -14.43 18.55
CA GLY A 210 -13.08 -13.05 18.69
C GLY A 210 -11.68 -12.80 18.13
N SER A 211 -11.00 -13.83 17.60
CA SER A 211 -9.76 -13.66 16.86
C SER A 211 -10.03 -13.21 15.43
N ILE A 212 -8.98 -12.77 14.71
CA ILE A 212 -9.09 -12.30 13.32
C ILE A 212 -8.09 -13.07 12.45
N ARG A 213 -8.51 -13.46 11.24
CA ARG A 213 -7.64 -14.01 10.20
C ARG A 213 -7.46 -12.97 9.10
N PHE A 214 -6.28 -12.97 8.50
CA PHE A 214 -5.91 -12.03 7.44
C PHE A 214 -5.32 -12.77 6.26
N TYR A 215 -5.61 -12.28 5.06
CA TYR A 215 -4.97 -12.69 3.83
C TYR A 215 -4.63 -11.47 2.99
N GLN A 216 -3.35 -11.26 2.71
CA GLN A 216 -2.88 -10.19 1.82
C GLN A 216 -2.70 -10.78 0.43
N THR A 217 -3.36 -10.19 -0.57
CA THR A 217 -3.18 -10.59 -1.97
C THR A 217 -1.98 -9.87 -2.59
N GLU A 218 -1.61 -10.25 -3.81
CA GLU A 218 -0.61 -9.55 -4.63
C GLU A 218 -1.22 -8.41 -5.47
N ALA A 219 -2.38 -7.87 -5.09
CA ALA A 219 -3.05 -6.81 -5.84
C ALA A 219 -2.11 -5.59 -6.02
N PRO A 220 -1.86 -5.12 -7.25
CA PRO A 220 -1.05 -3.94 -7.49
C PRO A 220 -1.83 -2.66 -7.19
N THR A 221 -1.23 -1.50 -7.48
CA THR A 221 -2.03 -0.29 -7.69
C THR A 221 -2.88 -0.48 -8.93
N MET A 222 -4.12 0.00 -8.89
CA MET A 222 -5.11 -0.24 -9.96
C MET A 222 -5.96 0.99 -10.19
N ASN A 223 -6.30 1.28 -11.44
CA ASN A 223 -7.34 2.27 -11.72
C ASN A 223 -8.71 1.70 -11.36
N ALA A 224 -9.78 2.47 -11.60
CA ALA A 224 -11.12 2.07 -11.23
C ALA A 224 -11.56 0.76 -11.92
N GLU A 225 -11.33 0.65 -13.23
CA GLU A 225 -11.71 -0.50 -14.05
C GLU A 225 -10.93 -1.76 -13.66
N GLU A 226 -9.60 -1.65 -13.53
CA GLU A 226 -8.73 -2.74 -13.11
C GLU A 226 -9.11 -3.26 -11.72
N ARG A 227 -9.41 -2.34 -10.79
CA ARG A 227 -9.86 -2.67 -9.44
C ARG A 227 -11.17 -3.44 -9.47
N GLU A 228 -12.17 -2.97 -10.23
CA GLU A 228 -13.46 -3.65 -10.36
C GLU A 228 -13.29 -5.07 -10.92
N LYS A 229 -12.50 -5.20 -11.99
CA LYS A 229 -12.18 -6.52 -12.56
C LYS A 229 -11.44 -7.42 -11.57
N PHE A 230 -10.49 -6.88 -10.81
CA PHE A 230 -9.76 -7.65 -9.80
C PHE A 230 -10.70 -8.16 -8.71
N ILE A 231 -11.58 -7.29 -8.20
CA ILE A 231 -12.58 -7.64 -7.19
C ILE A 231 -13.55 -8.70 -7.72
N GLU A 232 -14.03 -8.57 -8.96
CA GLU A 232 -14.90 -9.56 -9.58
C GLU A 232 -14.22 -10.93 -9.72
N ASN A 233 -12.93 -10.96 -10.06
CA ASN A 233 -12.17 -12.22 -10.13
C ASN A 233 -12.02 -12.93 -8.78
N LEU A 234 -12.14 -12.23 -7.65
CA LEU A 234 -12.11 -12.86 -6.32
C LEU A 234 -13.28 -13.83 -6.11
N LYS A 235 -14.40 -13.66 -6.85
CA LYS A 235 -15.57 -14.55 -6.79
C LYS A 235 -15.27 -15.97 -7.24
N THR A 236 -14.22 -16.18 -8.02
CA THR A 236 -13.86 -17.49 -8.59
C THR A 236 -12.52 -18.00 -8.09
N GLU A 237 -11.80 -17.24 -7.26
CA GLU A 237 -10.50 -17.63 -6.70
C GLU A 237 -10.70 -18.62 -5.53
N PRO A 238 -10.29 -19.89 -5.65
CA PRO A 238 -10.58 -20.91 -4.64
C PRO A 238 -10.05 -20.56 -3.25
N LYS A 239 -8.84 -19.98 -3.17
CA LYS A 239 -8.24 -19.58 -1.89
C LYS A 239 -9.04 -18.49 -1.18
N VAL A 240 -9.66 -17.58 -1.94
CA VAL A 240 -10.45 -16.47 -1.39
C VAL A 240 -11.81 -16.97 -0.93
N ILE A 241 -12.43 -17.84 -1.72
CA ILE A 241 -13.68 -18.53 -1.36
C ILE A 241 -13.47 -19.34 -0.07
N GLU A 242 -12.39 -20.12 0.01
CA GLU A 242 -12.03 -20.91 1.20
C GLU A 242 -11.78 -20.01 2.43
N PHE A 243 -11.04 -18.91 2.25
CA PHE A 243 -10.76 -17.95 3.32
C PHE A 243 -12.04 -17.40 3.94
N PHE A 244 -13.02 -16.99 3.12
CA PHE A 244 -14.28 -16.44 3.61
C PHE A 244 -15.32 -17.47 4.06
N ASN A 245 -15.22 -18.73 3.60
CA ASN A 245 -16.12 -19.81 4.00
C ASN A 245 -15.58 -20.72 5.10
N ASN A 246 -14.48 -20.36 5.77
CA ASN A 246 -14.01 -21.12 6.93
C ASN A 246 -15.11 -21.19 8.00
N GLU A 247 -15.35 -22.38 8.55
CA GLU A 247 -16.44 -22.63 9.50
C GLU A 247 -16.35 -21.81 10.79
N ASN A 248 -15.15 -21.33 11.15
CA ASN A 248 -14.91 -20.52 12.34
C ASN A 248 -15.16 -19.02 12.10
N ASN A 249 -15.31 -18.60 10.85
CA ASN A 249 -15.74 -17.25 10.51
C ASN A 249 -17.15 -17.00 11.05
N ILE A 250 -17.46 -15.72 11.31
CA ILE A 250 -18.81 -15.27 11.64
C ILE A 250 -19.82 -15.52 10.49
#